data_AF-A0A1I3AND2-F1
#
_entry.id   AF-A0A1I3AND2-F1
#
_cell.length_a   1.000
_cell.length_b   1.000
_cell.length_c   1.000
_cell.angle_alpha   90.00
_cell.angle_beta   90.00
_cell.angle_gamma   90.00
#
_symmetry.space_group_name_H-M   'P 1'
#
loop_
_entity.id
_entity.type
_entity.pdbx_description
1 polymer ?
#
loop_
_entity_poly.entity_id
_entity_poly.type
_entity_poly.pdbx_seq_one_letter_code
_entity_poly.pdbx_strand_id
1 'polypeptide(L)'
;MKIGNGYNQYINNLRYNKELKENKVMNKIEETSTVKEEAVTVDISEAARQAASSTSSTAFSARVEEIKKAVMEGTYEVSPEKIAEGMVSEMNKQRKG
;
A
#
# COMPACT_ATOMS: atom_id res chain seq x y z
N MET A 1 -0.43 -48.25 -26.94
CA MET A 1 -0.43 -46.77 -26.80
C MET A 1 0.55 -46.40 -25.70
N LYS A 2 1.63 -45.65 -26.02
CA LYS A 2 2.60 -45.18 -25.02
C LYS A 2 2.18 -43.78 -24.58
N ILE A 3 1.63 -43.65 -23.37
CA ILE A 3 1.31 -42.36 -22.77
C ILE A 3 2.66 -41.74 -22.37
N GLY A 4 3.11 -40.73 -23.12
CA GLY A 4 4.39 -40.09 -22.89
C GLY A 4 4.41 -39.36 -21.54
N ASN A 5 5.48 -39.57 -20.76
CA ASN A 5 5.76 -38.95 -19.45
C ASN A 5 5.90 -37.41 -19.46
N GLY A 6 5.44 -36.71 -20.50
CA GLY A 6 5.58 -35.27 -20.65
C GLY A 6 4.89 -34.47 -19.55
N TYR A 7 3.75 -34.95 -19.04
CA TYR A 7 3.05 -34.31 -17.92
C TYR A 7 3.89 -34.32 -16.64
N ASN A 8 4.56 -35.44 -16.34
CA ASN A 8 5.43 -35.55 -15.17
C ASN A 8 6.66 -34.64 -15.30
N GLN A 9 7.22 -34.49 -16.50
CA GLN A 9 8.31 -33.52 -16.74
C GLN A 9 7.86 -32.08 -16.53
N TYR A 10 6.66 -31.71 -16.99
CA TYR A 10 6.11 -30.38 -16.78
C TYR A 10 5.92 -30.04 -15.29
N ILE A 11 5.33 -30.96 -14.52
CA ILE A 11 5.13 -30.78 -13.07
C ILE A 11 6.47 -30.68 -12.32
N ASN A 12 7.47 -31.48 -12.70
CA ASN A 12 8.79 -31.43 -12.08
C ASN A 12 9.52 -30.11 -12.38
N ASN A 13 9.42 -29.60 -13.61
CA ASN A 13 9.99 -28.30 -13.97
C ASN A 13 9.33 -27.14 -13.23
N LEU A 14 8.00 -27.18 -13.04
CA LEU A 14 7.31 -26.16 -12.24
C LEU A 14 7.76 -26.16 -10.77
N ARG A 15 7.92 -27.34 -10.17
CA ARG A 15 8.40 -27.48 -8.78
C ARG A 15 9.83 -26.96 -8.63
N TYR A 16 10.73 -27.37 -9.51
CA TYR A 16 12.13 -26.93 -9.50
C TYR A 16 12.27 -25.40 -9.67
N ASN A 17 11.47 -24.78 -10.55
CA ASN A 17 11.46 -23.33 -10.73
C ASN A 17 10.88 -22.57 -9.52
N LYS A 18 9.94 -23.17 -8.77
CA LYS A 18 9.41 -22.59 -7.53
C LYS A 18 10.47 -22.61 -6.42
N GLU A 19 11.14 -23.75 -6.24
CA GLU A 19 12.19 -23.90 -5.23
C GLU A 19 13.41 -23.03 -5.52
N LEU A 20 13.81 -22.86 -6.79
CA LEU A 20 14.88 -21.94 -7.16
C LEU A 20 14.52 -20.47 -6.90
N LYS A 21 13.26 -20.07 -7.09
CA LYS A 21 12.80 -18.70 -6.79
C LYS A 21 12.76 -18.44 -5.28
N GLU A 22 12.30 -19.40 -4.48
CA GLU A 22 12.28 -19.25 -3.01
C GLU A 22 13.72 -19.22 -2.42
N ASN A 23 14.64 -20.05 -2.94
CA ASN A 23 16.04 -20.03 -2.47
C ASN A 23 16.83 -18.80 -2.93
N LYS A 24 16.49 -18.19 -4.08
CA LYS A 24 17.13 -16.94 -4.54
C LYS A 24 16.64 -15.70 -3.77
N VAL A 25 15.48 -15.79 -3.12
CA VAL A 25 14.95 -14.73 -2.24
C VAL A 25 15.57 -14.84 -0.84
N MET A 26 15.85 -16.05 -0.35
CA MET A 26 16.52 -16.24 0.95
C MET A 26 18.01 -15.89 0.92
N ASN A 27 18.75 -16.24 -0.15
CA ASN A 27 20.20 -15.98 -0.21
C ASN A 27 20.59 -14.54 -0.63
N LYS A 28 19.62 -13.63 -0.82
CA LYS A 28 19.91 -12.20 -1.06
C LYS A 28 19.76 -11.34 0.21
N ILE A 29 19.47 -11.95 1.35
CA ILE A 29 19.21 -11.22 2.60
C ILE A 29 20.46 -11.15 3.50
N GLU A 30 21.50 -11.95 3.27
CA GLU A 30 22.63 -12.06 4.21
C GLU A 30 23.95 -11.40 3.79
N GLU A 31 24.00 -10.62 2.69
CA GLU A 31 25.21 -9.88 2.30
C GLU A 31 24.90 -8.48 1.78
N THR A 32 24.29 -7.64 2.62
CA THR A 32 24.55 -6.19 2.56
C THR A 32 24.68 -5.68 3.98
N SER A 33 25.94 -5.65 4.44
CA SER A 33 26.52 -4.54 5.20
C SER A 33 25.56 -3.81 6.15
N THR A 34 25.75 -4.09 7.43
CA THR A 34 25.46 -3.21 8.56
C THR A 34 26.10 -1.82 8.38
N VAL A 35 25.52 -1.00 7.52
CA VAL A 35 25.64 0.44 7.63
C VAL A 35 24.48 0.84 8.51
N LYS A 36 24.75 1.12 9.79
CA LYS A 36 23.84 1.92 10.60
C LYS A 36 23.67 3.22 9.83
N GLU A 37 22.59 3.35 9.07
CA GLU A 37 22.13 4.65 8.62
C GLU A 37 21.95 5.45 9.91
N GLU A 38 22.80 6.45 10.12
CA GLU A 38 22.60 7.44 11.16
C GLU A 38 21.15 7.89 11.01
N ALA A 39 20.32 7.57 12.00
CA ALA A 39 18.93 7.95 11.99
C ALA A 39 18.90 9.47 11.83
N VAL A 40 18.50 9.93 10.65
CA VAL A 40 18.40 11.34 10.33
C VAL A 40 17.33 11.91 11.25
N THR A 41 17.76 12.51 12.36
CA THR A 41 16.89 13.21 13.29
C THR A 41 16.47 14.51 12.62
N VAL A 42 15.27 14.50 12.03
CA VAL A 42 14.64 15.70 11.49
C VAL A 42 14.05 16.47 12.67
N ASP A 43 14.57 17.67 12.93
CA ASP A 43 14.01 18.58 13.93
C ASP A 43 12.70 19.18 13.41
N ILE A 44 11.59 18.49 13.71
CA ILE A 44 10.25 18.99 13.41
C ILE A 44 9.92 20.08 14.44
N SER A 45 9.58 21.29 13.96
CA SER A 45 9.11 22.38 14.81
C SER A 45 7.98 21.92 15.75
N GLU A 46 8.01 22.36 17.01
CA GLU A 46 6.97 22.06 18.02
C GLU A 46 5.57 22.41 17.51
N ALA A 47 5.43 23.49 16.76
CA ALA A 47 4.18 23.90 16.12
C ALA A 47 3.70 22.87 15.07
N ALA A 48 4.61 22.30 14.26
CA ALA A 48 4.27 21.30 13.27
C ALA A 48 3.86 19.97 13.93
N ARG A 49 4.52 19.60 15.03
CA ARG A 49 4.17 18.42 15.83
C ARG A 49 2.80 18.56 16.49
N GLN A 50 2.50 19.77 16.99
CA GLN A 50 1.21 20.09 17.59
C GLN A 50 0.08 20.17 16.54
N ALA A 51 0.35 20.64 15.33
CA ALA A 51 -0.60 20.64 14.22
C ALA A 51 -0.94 19.21 13.75
N ALA A 52 0.04 18.31 13.71
CA ALA A 52 -0.18 16.91 13.36
C ALA A 52 -1.02 16.17 14.41
N SER A 53 -0.77 16.42 15.71
CA SER A 53 -1.52 15.77 16.80
C SER A 53 -2.92 16.34 17.04
N SER A 54 -3.19 17.56 16.57
CA SER A 54 -4.52 18.20 16.66
C SER A 54 -5.45 17.84 15.50
N THR A 55 -5.01 17.00 14.55
CA THR A 55 -5.90 16.35 13.59
C THR A 55 -6.78 15.35 14.34
N SER A 56 -7.90 15.85 14.87
CA SER A 56 -8.81 15.17 15.78
C SER A 56 -9.40 13.89 15.17
N SER A 57 -8.94 12.73 15.65
CA SER A 57 -9.43 11.41 15.24
C SER A 57 -10.93 11.21 15.47
N THR A 58 -11.51 11.93 16.43
CA THR A 58 -12.93 11.92 16.78
C THR A 58 -13.82 12.56 15.72
N ALA A 59 -13.37 13.65 15.09
CA ALA A 59 -14.10 14.27 13.98
C ALA A 59 -14.07 13.38 12.74
N PHE A 60 -12.97 12.64 12.54
CA PHE A 60 -12.85 11.66 11.47
C PHE A 60 -13.78 10.46 11.67
N SER A 61 -13.89 9.93 12.90
CA SER A 61 -14.76 8.78 13.19
C SER A 61 -16.24 9.10 12.98
N ALA A 62 -16.71 10.28 13.43
CA ALA A 62 -18.09 10.72 13.25
C ALA A 62 -18.46 10.86 11.76
N ARG A 63 -17.57 11.47 10.96
CA ARG A 63 -17.76 11.61 9.51
C ARG A 63 -17.83 10.26 8.79
N VAL A 64 -17.00 9.30 9.21
CA VAL A 64 -17.01 7.95 8.62
C VAL A 64 -18.30 7.21 8.93
N GLU A 65 -18.84 7.33 10.15
CA GLU A 65 -20.13 6.73 10.53
C GLU A 65 -21.29 7.32 9.73
N GLU A 66 -21.33 8.64 9.56
CA GLU A 66 -22.33 9.31 8.75
C GLU A 66 -22.31 8.85 7.28
N ILE A 67 -21.12 8.78 6.68
CA ILE A 67 -20.97 8.28 5.30
C ILE A 67 -21.43 6.83 5.20
N LYS A 68 -21.03 5.96 6.14
CA LYS A 68 -21.48 4.55 6.16
C LYS A 68 -22.99 4.45 6.19
N LYS A 69 -23.63 5.25 7.06
CA LYS A 69 -25.09 5.29 7.17
C LYS A 69 -25.74 5.73 5.85
N ALA A 70 -25.28 6.82 5.25
CA ALA A 70 -25.81 7.31 3.98
C ALA A 70 -25.65 6.30 2.83
N VAL A 71 -24.53 5.55 2.80
CA VAL A 71 -24.32 4.48 1.81
C VAL A 71 -25.28 3.32 2.04
N MET A 72 -25.49 2.90 3.29
CA MET A 72 -26.43 1.82 3.62
C MET A 72 -27.89 2.20 3.34
N GLU A 73 -28.25 3.46 3.56
CA GLU A 73 -29.58 4.01 3.27
C GLU A 73 -29.79 4.33 1.78
N GLY A 74 -28.73 4.23 0.95
CA GLY A 74 -28.77 4.55 -0.47
C GLY A 74 -28.91 6.05 -0.77
N THR A 75 -28.72 6.91 0.23
CA THR A 75 -28.82 8.37 0.11
C THR A 75 -27.48 9.04 -0.20
N TYR A 76 -26.39 8.26 -0.25
CA TYR A 76 -25.08 8.76 -0.64
C TYR A 76 -25.00 9.03 -2.15
N GLU A 77 -24.88 10.29 -2.51
CA GLU A 77 -24.81 10.74 -3.91
C GLU A 77 -23.37 10.74 -4.44
N VAL A 78 -23.14 9.99 -5.52
CA VAL A 78 -21.89 10.01 -6.28
C VAL A 78 -22.09 10.84 -7.54
N SER A 79 -21.37 11.94 -7.68
CA SER A 79 -21.38 12.79 -8.88
C SER A 79 -20.02 12.75 -9.59
N PRO A 80 -20.00 12.65 -10.93
CA PRO A 80 -18.76 12.73 -11.71
C PRO A 80 -17.94 13.99 -11.42
N GLU A 81 -18.61 15.11 -11.18
CA GLU A 81 -18.01 16.41 -10.89
C GLU A 81 -17.20 16.36 -9.58
N LYS A 82 -17.78 15.82 -8.50
CA LYS A 82 -17.09 15.67 -7.21
C LYS A 82 -15.87 14.75 -7.32
N ILE A 83 -15.95 13.70 -8.16
CA ILE A 83 -14.83 12.79 -8.40
C ILE A 83 -13.70 13.52 -9.14
N ALA A 84 -14.03 14.21 -10.23
CA ALA A 84 -13.05 14.92 -11.04
C ALA A 84 -12.34 16.02 -10.24
N GLU A 85 -13.10 16.79 -9.44
CA GLU A 85 -12.55 17.80 -8.54
C GLU A 85 -11.59 17.19 -7.52
N GLY A 86 -11.98 16.08 -6.88
CA GLY A 86 -11.13 15.36 -5.94
C GLY A 86 -9.82 14.90 -6.58
N MET A 87 -9.88 14.31 -7.78
CA MET A 87 -8.69 13.86 -8.51
C MET A 87 -7.74 15.03 -8.83
N VAL A 88 -8.25 16.12 -9.38
CA VAL A 88 -7.44 17.29 -9.74
C VAL A 88 -6.85 17.96 -8.50
N SER A 89 -7.60 18.05 -7.42
CA SER A 89 -7.11 18.57 -6.13
C SER A 89 -5.93 17.76 -5.61
N GLU A 90 -6.02 16.43 -5.57
CA GLU A 90 -4.94 15.58 -5.06
C GLU A 90 -3.70 15.60 -5.98
N MET A 91 -3.90 15.61 -7.30
CA MET A 91 -2.79 15.79 -8.25
C MET A 91 -2.05 17.12 -8.03
N ASN A 92 -2.79 18.20 -7.75
CA ASN A 92 -2.19 19.51 -7.48
C ASN A 92 -1.44 19.56 -6.15
N LYS A 93 -1.90 18.85 -5.12
CA LYS A 93 -1.20 18.73 -3.83
C LYS A 93 0.13 17.99 -3.99
N GLN A 94 0.13 16.88 -4.73
CA GLN A 94 1.34 16.09 -5.01
C GLN A 94 2.37 16.88 -5.83
N ARG A 95 1.93 17.72 -6.78
CA ARG A 95 2.83 18.54 -7.62
C ARG A 95 3.51 19.70 -6.85
N LYS A 96 2.95 20.11 -5.72
CA LYS A 96 3.45 21.22 -4.89
C LYS A 96 4.27 20.75 -3.68
N GLY A 97 4.30 19.44 -3.42
CA GLY A 97 5.08 18.81 -2.36
C GLY A 97 6.49 18.44 -2.79
#